data_AF-A0A7I0J7E1-F1
#
_entry.id   AF-A0A7I0J7E1-F1
#
_cell.length_a   1.000
_cell.length_b   1.000
_cell.length_c   1.000
_cell.angle_alpha   90.00
_cell.angle_beta   90.00
_cell.angle_gamma   90.00
#
_symmetry.space_group_name_H-M   'P 1'
#
loop_
_entity.id
_entity.type
_entity.pdbx_description
1 polymer ?
#
loop_
_entity_poly.entity_id
_entity_poly.type
_entity_poly.pdbx_seq_one_letter_code
_entity_poly.pdbx_strand_id
1 'polypeptide(L)'
;GGKYIWPSSPRILVEEFAQGPHYSAEIMGNEVVGIGTASFGLPPHFVCREYTYPAVLTEDEHERVIDVSLSCLRALGLGWGPTNIDLRWTKLGPVVIEVNPRLAGYPNPR
;
A
#
# COMPACT_ATOMS: atom_id res chain seq x y z
N GLY A 1 -0.04 34.82 8.21
CA GLY A 1 -0.67 33.56 7.77
C GLY A 1 -0.71 33.56 6.26
N GLY A 2 0.27 32.92 5.62
CA GLY A 2 0.49 33.04 4.18
C GLY A 2 -0.55 32.27 3.37
N LYS A 3 -0.97 32.86 2.25
CA LYS A 3 -1.76 32.21 1.20
C LYS A 3 -0.92 31.11 0.56
N TYR A 4 -1.05 29.86 1.02
CA TYR A 4 -0.53 28.72 0.27
C TYR A 4 -1.34 28.58 -1.01
N ILE A 5 -0.70 28.77 -2.16
CA ILE A 5 -1.33 28.61 -3.46
C ILE A 5 -1.30 27.11 -3.77
N TRP A 6 -2.46 26.46 -3.62
CA TRP A 6 -2.59 25.06 -3.99
C TRP A 6 -2.42 24.90 -5.50
N PRO A 7 -1.60 23.94 -5.97
CA PRO A 7 -1.46 23.66 -7.40
C PRO A 7 -2.75 23.14 -8.06
N SER A 8 -3.75 22.71 -7.26
CA SER A 8 -5.07 22.30 -7.71
C SER A 8 -6.17 22.76 -6.76
N SER A 9 -7.40 22.91 -7.26
CA SER A 9 -8.58 23.08 -6.41
C SER A 9 -8.75 21.85 -5.48
N PRO A 10 -9.09 22.02 -4.19
CA PRO A 10 -9.34 20.90 -3.29
C PRO A 10 -10.47 20.00 -3.82
N ARG A 11 -10.29 18.69 -3.75
CA ARG A 11 -11.30 17.68 -4.11
C ARG A 11 -11.37 16.59 -3.04
N ILE A 12 -12.51 15.91 -3.00
CA ILE A 12 -12.76 14.78 -2.10
C ILE A 12 -12.97 13.53 -2.96
N LEU A 13 -12.31 12.43 -2.59
CA LEU A 13 -12.58 11.10 -3.13
C LEU A 13 -13.55 10.37 -2.17
N VAL A 14 -14.59 9.75 -2.73
CA VAL A 14 -15.48 8.84 -2.01
C VAL A 14 -15.44 7.51 -2.76
N GLU A 15 -15.08 6.45 -2.06
CA GLU A 15 -14.90 5.12 -2.62
C GLU A 15 -15.46 4.03 -1.69
N GLU A 16 -15.53 2.81 -2.19
CA GLU A 16 -15.94 1.65 -1.40
C GLU A 16 -14.93 1.37 -0.28
N PHE A 17 -15.43 0.98 0.89
CA PHE A 17 -14.57 0.54 1.98
C PHE A 17 -14.04 -0.89 1.74
N ALA A 18 -12.79 -0.99 1.28
CA ALA A 18 -12.10 -2.26 1.08
C ALA A 18 -11.78 -2.97 2.41
N GLN A 19 -12.73 -3.75 2.92
CA GLN A 19 -12.59 -4.44 4.20
C GLN A 19 -11.71 -5.69 4.11
N GLY A 20 -10.67 -5.76 4.93
CA GLY A 20 -9.81 -6.93 5.07
C GLY A 20 -8.42 -6.60 5.66
N PRO A 21 -7.53 -7.61 5.82
CA PRO A 21 -6.14 -7.39 6.20
C PRO A 21 -5.43 -6.40 5.28
N HIS A 22 -4.48 -5.64 5.82
CA HIS A 22 -3.63 -4.74 5.05
C HIS A 22 -2.29 -5.39 4.78
N TYR A 23 -1.82 -5.27 3.54
CA TYR A 23 -0.47 -5.67 3.15
C TYR A 23 0.27 -4.52 2.49
N SER A 24 1.58 -4.44 2.70
CA SER A 24 2.48 -3.60 1.91
C SER A 24 3.45 -4.49 1.15
N ALA A 25 3.54 -4.31 -0.16
CA ALA A 25 4.57 -4.92 -1.00
C ALA A 25 5.68 -3.91 -1.25
N GLU A 26 6.89 -4.24 -0.80
CA GLU A 26 8.10 -3.47 -1.04
C GLU A 26 8.82 -4.01 -2.27
N ILE A 27 9.10 -3.14 -3.24
CA ILE A 27 9.56 -3.54 -4.58
C ILE A 27 10.76 -2.69 -4.99
N MET A 28 11.78 -3.33 -5.58
CA MET A 28 12.93 -2.67 -6.18
C MET A 28 12.96 -2.97 -7.68
N GLY A 29 12.54 -2.00 -8.50
CA GLY A 29 12.32 -2.24 -9.93
C GLY A 29 11.12 -3.17 -10.13
N ASN A 30 11.38 -4.42 -10.50
CA ASN A 30 10.35 -5.47 -10.64
C ASN A 30 10.51 -6.62 -9.64
N GLU A 31 11.45 -6.51 -8.71
CA GLU A 31 11.71 -7.54 -7.70
C GLU A 31 10.98 -7.18 -6.40
N VAL A 32 10.07 -8.05 -5.96
CA VAL A 32 9.41 -7.90 -4.66
C VAL A 32 10.39 -8.33 -3.57
N VAL A 33 10.86 -7.37 -2.77
CA VAL A 33 11.88 -7.59 -1.74
C VAL A 33 11.28 -7.98 -0.39
N GLY A 34 9.99 -7.72 -0.18
CA GLY A 34 9.29 -8.14 1.01
C GLY A 34 7.82 -7.77 0.98
N ILE A 35 7.01 -8.57 1.68
CA ILE A 35 5.60 -8.28 1.92
C ILE A 35 5.40 -8.22 3.44
N GLY A 36 4.82 -7.13 3.91
CA GLY A 36 4.50 -6.90 5.31
C GLY A 36 3.01 -6.74 5.52
N THR A 37 2.57 -6.85 6.77
CA THR A 37 1.19 -6.55 7.16
C THR A 37 1.15 -5.45 8.20
N ALA A 38 0.13 -4.60 8.13
CA ALA A 38 -0.04 -3.47 9.04
C ALA A 38 -1.24 -3.67 9.95
N SER A 39 -1.05 -3.33 11.24
CA SER A 39 -2.13 -3.25 12.21
C SER A 39 -2.55 -1.79 12.39
N PHE A 40 -3.85 -1.56 12.35
CA PHE A 40 -4.45 -0.25 12.43
C PHE A 40 -5.24 -0.07 13.73
N GLY A 41 -5.28 1.16 14.22
CA GLY A 41 -6.22 1.58 15.25
C GLY A 41 -7.67 1.50 14.78
N LEU A 42 -8.60 1.75 15.70
CA LEU A 42 -10.02 1.71 15.41
C LEU A 42 -10.41 2.79 14.37
N PRO A 43 -11.43 2.52 13.53
CA PRO A 43 -12.06 3.54 12.70
C PRO A 43 -12.54 4.75 13.53
N PRO A 44 -12.65 5.95 12.93
CA PRO A 44 -12.60 6.22 11.49
C PRO A 44 -11.23 6.67 10.95
N HIS A 45 -10.18 6.66 11.79
CA HIS A 45 -8.93 7.36 11.48
C HIS A 45 -7.82 6.51 10.88
N PHE A 46 -7.96 5.17 10.89
CA PHE A 46 -7.00 4.23 10.31
C PHE A 46 -5.54 4.57 10.67
N VAL A 47 -5.27 4.80 11.96
CA VAL A 47 -3.92 5.09 12.44
C VAL A 47 -3.09 3.82 12.38
N CYS A 48 -2.08 3.75 11.50
CA CYS A 48 -1.15 2.64 11.45
C CYS A 48 -0.31 2.60 12.73
N ARG A 49 -0.32 1.45 13.43
CA ARG A 49 0.38 1.28 14.72
C ARG A 49 1.69 0.52 14.58
N GLU A 50 1.71 -0.47 13.71
CA GLU A 50 2.84 -1.39 13.54
C GLU A 50 2.82 -1.99 12.14
N TYR A 51 4.01 -2.39 11.69
CA TYR A 51 4.22 -3.24 10.52
C TYR A 51 4.97 -4.49 10.96
N THR A 52 4.55 -5.64 10.46
CA THR A 52 5.23 -6.93 10.70
C THR A 52 5.72 -7.50 9.37
N TYR A 53 6.99 -7.89 9.35
CA TYR A 53 7.66 -8.52 8.21
C TYR A 53 8.34 -9.84 8.65
N PRO A 54 8.28 -10.91 7.84
CA PRO A 54 7.39 -11.06 6.68
C PRO A 54 5.92 -11.21 7.13
N ALA A 55 4.99 -10.85 6.25
CA ALA A 55 3.58 -11.18 6.44
C ALA A 55 3.38 -12.70 6.43
N VAL A 56 2.48 -13.19 7.30
CA VAL A 56 2.06 -14.60 7.27
C VAL A 56 0.98 -14.74 6.21
N LEU A 57 1.36 -15.29 5.05
CA LEU A 57 0.52 -15.47 3.87
C LEU A 57 0.48 -16.94 3.47
N THR A 58 -0.64 -17.37 2.89
CA THR A 58 -0.68 -18.58 2.07
C THR A 58 0.07 -18.36 0.75
N GLU A 59 0.45 -19.45 0.08
CA GLU A 59 1.12 -19.36 -1.23
C GLU A 59 0.27 -18.57 -2.24
N ASP A 60 -1.03 -18.85 -2.28
CA ASP A 60 -1.98 -18.18 -3.18
C ASP A 60 -2.13 -16.68 -2.86
N GLU A 61 -2.15 -16.29 -1.59
CA GLU A 61 -2.16 -14.87 -1.20
C GLU A 61 -0.86 -14.18 -1.63
N HIS A 62 0.27 -14.85 -1.40
CA HIS A 62 1.59 -14.34 -1.77
C HIS A 62 1.71 -14.12 -3.28
N GLU A 63 1.37 -15.12 -4.10
CA GLU A 63 1.36 -15.03 -5.56
C GLU A 63 0.44 -13.90 -6.05
N ARG A 64 -0.79 -13.81 -5.53
CA ARG A 64 -1.76 -12.78 -5.96
C ARG A 64 -1.34 -11.36 -5.58
N VAL A 65 -0.73 -11.17 -4.40
CA VAL A 65 -0.19 -9.86 -4.00
C VAL A 65 0.97 -9.45 -4.91
N ILE A 66 1.86 -10.37 -5.28
CA ILE A 66 2.95 -10.10 -6.23
C ILE A 66 2.39 -9.73 -7.60
N ASP A 67 1.49 -10.54 -8.13
CA ASP A 67 0.94 -10.38 -9.48
C ASP A 67 0.24 -9.04 -9.66
N VAL A 68 -0.64 -8.67 -8.72
CA VAL A 68 -1.36 -7.38 -8.79
C VAL A 68 -0.39 -6.21 -8.63
N SER A 69 0.59 -6.33 -7.74
CA SER A 69 1.59 -5.28 -7.50
C SER A 69 2.44 -5.00 -8.73
N LEU A 70 2.98 -6.04 -9.37
CA LEU A 70 3.79 -5.90 -10.59
C LEU A 70 2.93 -5.45 -11.78
N SER A 71 1.67 -5.87 -11.84
CA SER A 71 0.71 -5.36 -12.84
C SER A 71 0.49 -3.86 -12.69
N CYS A 72 0.30 -3.37 -11.46
CA CYS A 72 0.18 -1.94 -11.16
C CYS A 72 1.42 -1.14 -11.55
N LEU A 73 2.63 -1.64 -11.24
CA LEU A 73 3.87 -0.97 -11.65
C LEU A 73 3.99 -0.83 -13.16
N ARG A 74 3.64 -1.87 -13.91
CA ARG A 74 3.63 -1.82 -15.38
C ARG A 74 2.60 -0.83 -15.90
N ALA A 75 1.38 -0.84 -15.35
CA ALA A 75 0.30 0.05 -15.76
C ALA A 75 0.63 1.54 -15.49
N LEU A 76 1.35 1.82 -14.41
CA LEU A 76 1.72 3.18 -14.00
C LEU A 76 3.09 3.64 -14.51
N GLY A 77 3.88 2.75 -15.13
CA GLY A 77 5.24 3.07 -15.60
C GLY A 77 6.25 3.29 -14.47
N LEU A 78 6.11 2.59 -13.35
CA LEU A 78 6.90 2.79 -12.11
C LEU A 78 7.96 1.71 -11.84
N GLY A 79 8.26 0.83 -12.81
CA GLY A 79 9.23 -0.26 -12.66
C GLY A 79 10.71 0.12 -12.65
N TRP A 80 11.06 1.38 -12.33
CA TRP A 80 12.42 1.93 -12.45
C TRP A 80 13.13 2.20 -11.12
N GLY A 81 12.48 1.94 -9.98
CA GLY A 81 13.03 2.29 -8.66
C GLY A 81 12.30 1.64 -7.49
N PRO A 82 12.58 2.09 -6.25
CA PRO A 82 11.86 1.62 -5.08
C PRO A 82 10.39 2.04 -5.15
N THR A 83 9.48 1.10 -4.88
CA THR A 83 8.05 1.36 -4.76
C THR A 83 7.49 0.59 -3.57
N ASN A 84 6.61 1.21 -2.80
CA ASN A 84 5.74 0.54 -1.84
C ASN A 84 4.31 0.60 -2.35
N ILE A 85 3.61 -0.53 -2.28
CA ILE A 85 2.21 -0.65 -2.68
C ILE A 85 1.42 -1.13 -1.49
N ASP A 86 0.40 -0.36 -1.10
CA ASP A 86 -0.54 -0.71 -0.05
C ASP A 86 -1.75 -1.43 -0.65
N LEU A 87 -2.12 -2.56 -0.06
CA LEU A 87 -3.23 -3.40 -0.50
C LEU A 87 -4.15 -3.79 0.66
N ARG A 88 -5.43 -3.99 0.35
CA ARG A 88 -6.41 -4.64 1.23
C ARG A 88 -6.80 -5.99 0.65
N TRP A 89 -6.67 -7.04 1.45
CA TRP A 89 -7.13 -8.37 1.07
C TRP A 89 -8.60 -8.55 1.40
N THR A 90 -9.45 -8.33 0.40
CA THR A 90 -10.91 -8.38 0.57
C THR A 90 -11.46 -9.78 0.27
N LYS A 91 -12.76 -9.98 0.51
CA LYS A 91 -13.45 -11.22 0.11
C LYS A 91 -13.44 -11.47 -1.41
N LEU A 92 -13.19 -10.43 -2.22
CA LEU A 92 -13.11 -10.51 -3.68
C LEU A 92 -11.66 -10.58 -4.19
N GLY A 93 -10.66 -10.57 -3.28
CA GLY A 93 -9.24 -10.56 -3.60
C GLY A 93 -8.53 -9.25 -3.21
N PRO A 94 -7.25 -9.10 -3.58
CA PRO A 94 -6.45 -7.94 -3.24
C PRO A 94 -6.93 -6.70 -4.00
N VAL A 95 -7.17 -5.62 -3.26
CA VAL A 95 -7.47 -4.30 -3.79
C VAL A 95 -6.29 -3.38 -3.50
N VAL A 96 -5.73 -2.76 -4.54
CA VAL A 96 -4.67 -1.76 -4.39
C VAL A 96 -5.27 -0.46 -3.87
N ILE A 97 -4.70 0.05 -2.77
CA ILE A 97 -5.13 1.28 -2.10
C ILE A 97 -4.25 2.44 -2.56
N GLU A 98 -2.93 2.27 -2.55
CA GLU A 98 -1.99 3.32 -2.93
C GLU A 98 -0.72 2.71 -3.56
N VAL A 99 -0.16 3.40 -4.56
CA VAL A 99 1.13 3.06 -5.17
C VAL A 99 2.06 4.25 -5.00
N ASN A 100 3.15 4.06 -4.27
CA ASN A 100 4.08 5.12 -3.89
C ASN A 100 5.49 4.84 -4.45
N PRO A 101 5.98 5.57 -5.46
CA PRO A 101 7.31 5.36 -6.07
C PRO A 101 8.45 5.89 -5.18
N ARG A 102 8.54 5.33 -3.97
CA ARG A 102 9.53 5.60 -2.93
C ARG A 102 9.60 4.41 -1.99
N LEU A 103 10.58 4.40 -1.10
CA LEU A 103 10.59 3.49 0.05
C LEU A 103 9.42 3.81 1.00
N ALA A 104 8.86 2.78 1.64
CA ALA A 104 7.85 2.97 2.67
C ALA A 104 8.41 3.72 3.89
N GLY A 105 7.54 4.51 4.51
CA GLY A 105 7.82 5.13 5.81
C GLY A 105 7.18 4.29 6.90
N TYR A 106 7.97 3.69 7.77
CA TYR A 106 7.46 2.88 8.87
C TYR A 106 7.42 3.65 10.18
N PRO A 107 6.44 3.38 11.07
CA PRO A 107 6.52 3.81 12.45
C PRO A 107 7.80 3.25 13.07
N ASN A 108 8.75 4.11 13.42
CA ASN A 108 9.94 3.71 14.15
C ASN A 108 9.55 3.56 15.63
N PRO A 109 9.81 2.43 16.31
CA PRO A 109 9.48 2.24 17.73
C PRO A 109 10.32 3.09 18.71
N ARG A 110 10.87 4.23 18.27
CA ARG A 110 11.60 5.15 19.15
C ARG A 110 10.67 5.91 20.09
#